data_AF-A0A2X0KF66-F1
#
_entry.id   AF-A0A2X0KF66-F1
#
_cell.length_a   1.000
_cell.length_b   1.000
_cell.length_c   1.000
_cell.angle_alpha   90.00
_cell.angle_beta   90.00
_cell.angle_gamma   90.00
#
_symmetry.space_group_name_H-M   'P 1'
#
loop_
_entity.id
_entity.type
_entity.pdbx_description
1 polymer ?
#
loop_
_entity_poly.entity_id
_entity_poly.type
_entity_poly.pdbx_seq_one_letter_code
_entity_poly.pdbx_strand_id
1 'polypeptide(L)'
;MAGARLPGTTEMVSAPSVFGTPGRRSRVARGFRAPVSLVLLAAGLALALENSWFRVLEAGTAAPLVGFSTSSTVSVRPGTETIFLGLYTPRVFGLTVTPECTAALPIAALLALAGVLTLTGRFPLARILFGLLAATSGIFAVNQFRITMIGWAAHTWGAAGYGWAHATVGSLVVLAGVSAAIVAFLAICGGGAFRSTRRALNPSTPAPPADPPDGAPKGR
;
A
#
# COMPACT_ATOMS: atom_id res chain seq x y z
N MET A 1 20.70 -80.25 29.51
CA MET A 1 19.85 -79.30 28.77
C MET A 1 19.77 -78.03 29.61
N ALA A 2 20.79 -77.17 29.58
CA ALA A 2 21.09 -76.16 28.55
C ALA A 2 19.93 -75.17 28.38
N GLY A 3 20.13 -73.96 28.92
CA GLY A 3 19.12 -72.91 29.04
C GLY A 3 19.15 -71.85 27.94
N ALA A 4 18.26 -70.86 28.06
CA ALA A 4 18.24 -69.64 27.26
C ALA A 4 17.44 -68.57 28.03
N ARG A 5 18.12 -67.58 28.64
CA ARG A 5 18.40 -66.21 28.14
C ARG A 5 17.17 -65.30 28.05
N LEU A 6 16.88 -64.66 29.19
CA LEU A 6 16.85 -63.21 29.50
C LEU A 6 16.30 -62.15 28.50
N PRO A 7 15.79 -61.02 29.04
CA PRO A 7 14.70 -60.20 28.51
C PRO A 7 15.12 -59.14 27.48
N GLY A 8 14.21 -58.90 26.53
CA GLY A 8 14.32 -57.87 25.50
C GLY A 8 14.23 -56.47 26.09
N THR A 9 15.28 -55.71 25.82
CA THR A 9 15.51 -54.30 26.11
C THR A 9 14.46 -53.42 25.45
N THR A 10 13.77 -52.60 26.27
CA THR A 10 12.98 -51.46 25.84
C THR A 10 13.92 -50.44 25.19
N GLU A 11 13.92 -50.37 23.86
CA GLU A 11 14.55 -49.26 23.15
C GLU A 11 13.82 -47.97 23.53
N MET A 12 14.46 -47.18 24.39
CA MET A 12 14.15 -45.76 24.54
C MET A 12 14.43 -45.09 23.20
N VAL A 13 13.39 -44.93 22.39
CA VAL A 13 13.36 -44.04 21.22
C VAL A 13 13.67 -42.64 21.73
N SER A 14 14.93 -42.25 21.55
CA SER A 14 15.45 -40.93 21.87
C SER A 14 14.72 -39.92 20.97
N ALA A 15 13.74 -39.22 21.54
CA ALA A 15 13.00 -38.20 20.84
C ALA A 15 13.98 -37.09 20.41
N PRO A 16 14.08 -36.75 19.11
CA PRO A 16 14.89 -35.63 18.68
C PRO A 16 14.36 -34.37 19.36
N SER A 17 15.25 -33.65 20.04
CA SER A 17 14.97 -32.38 20.69
C SER A 17 14.64 -31.32 19.63
N VAL A 18 13.35 -31.22 19.25
CA VAL A 18 12.80 -30.22 18.32
C VAL A 18 12.80 -28.80 18.90
N PHE A 19 13.33 -28.59 20.11
CA PHE A 19 13.54 -27.26 20.69
C PHE A 19 14.83 -26.62 20.17
N GLY A 20 14.85 -26.34 18.86
CA GLY A 20 15.78 -25.39 18.28
C GLY A 20 15.63 -24.05 18.97
N THR A 21 16.71 -23.56 19.59
CA THR A 21 16.77 -22.24 20.23
C THR A 21 16.32 -21.18 19.22
N PRO A 22 15.29 -20.35 19.52
CA PRO A 22 14.82 -19.33 18.60
C PRO A 22 15.97 -18.38 18.25
N GLY A 23 16.46 -18.56 17.02
CA GLY A 23 17.78 -18.12 16.60
C GLY A 23 17.99 -16.62 16.69
N ARG A 24 19.21 -16.25 17.05
CA ARG A 24 19.82 -14.91 17.04
C ARG A 24 19.51 -14.09 15.76
N ARG A 25 19.27 -14.77 14.63
CA ARG A 25 18.82 -14.18 13.35
C ARG A 25 17.48 -13.44 13.45
N SER A 26 16.58 -13.83 14.35
CA SER A 26 15.28 -13.19 14.53
C SER A 26 15.32 -11.84 15.26
N ARG A 27 16.35 -11.58 16.08
CA ARG A 27 16.50 -10.30 16.80
C ARG A 27 17.14 -9.23 15.92
N VAL A 28 18.14 -9.57 15.12
CA VAL A 28 18.82 -8.64 14.20
C VAL A 28 17.85 -8.12 13.12
N ALA A 29 17.03 -8.99 12.54
CA ALA A 29 16.01 -8.61 11.56
C ALA A 29 14.89 -7.72 12.17
N ARG A 30 14.67 -7.83 13.49
CA ARG A 30 13.70 -7.00 14.22
C ARG A 30 14.27 -5.61 14.52
N GLY A 31 15.57 -5.51 14.76
CA GLY A 31 16.28 -4.25 15.03
C GLY A 31 16.19 -3.22 13.89
N PHE A 32 16.25 -3.67 12.63
CA PHE A 32 16.13 -2.77 11.46
C PHE A 32 14.67 -2.40 11.10
N ARG A 33 13.69 -3.24 11.47
CA ARG A 33 12.27 -2.99 11.14
C ARG A 33 11.63 -1.96 12.06
N ALA A 34 12.05 -1.90 13.32
CA ALA A 34 11.55 -0.92 14.28
C ALA A 34 11.75 0.55 13.83
N PRO A 35 12.96 1.00 13.41
CA PRO A 35 13.15 2.38 12.97
C PRO A 35 12.35 2.69 11.69
N VAL A 36 12.27 1.75 10.73
CA VAL A 36 11.46 1.95 9.52
C VAL A 36 9.98 2.10 9.86
N SER A 37 9.44 1.26 10.76
CA SER A 37 8.07 1.42 11.25
C SER A 37 7.86 2.76 11.94
N LEU A 38 8.80 3.19 12.78
CA LEU A 38 8.70 4.47 13.48
C LEU A 38 8.66 5.63 12.49
N VAL A 39 9.51 5.60 11.47
CA VAL A 39 9.52 6.60 10.40
C VAL A 39 8.20 6.62 9.64
N LEU A 40 7.65 5.46 9.27
CA LEU A 40 6.35 5.38 8.57
C LEU A 40 5.19 5.93 9.41
N LEU A 41 5.14 5.58 10.70
CA LEU A 41 4.12 6.06 11.63
C LEU A 41 4.25 7.58 11.86
N ALA A 42 5.47 8.07 12.09
CA ALA A 42 5.75 9.49 12.26
C ALA A 42 5.43 10.29 11.00
N ALA A 43 5.78 9.78 9.82
CA ALA A 43 5.43 10.40 8.54
C ALA A 43 3.91 10.44 8.32
N GLY A 44 3.19 9.37 8.64
CA GLY A 44 1.72 9.35 8.59
C GLY A 44 1.10 10.38 9.52
N LEU A 45 1.56 10.45 10.78
CA LEU A 45 1.07 11.43 11.74
C LEU A 45 1.40 12.87 11.33
N ALA A 46 2.64 13.13 10.91
CA ALA A 46 3.05 14.44 10.44
C ALA A 46 2.23 14.89 9.22
N LEU A 47 1.98 13.99 8.27
CA LEU A 47 1.14 14.26 7.11
C LEU A 47 -0.33 14.51 7.49
N ALA A 48 -0.86 13.82 8.51
CA ALA A 48 -2.22 14.05 8.98
C ALA A 48 -2.38 15.42 9.66
N LEU A 49 -1.39 15.84 10.46
CA LEU A 49 -1.40 17.10 11.20
C LEU A 49 -1.05 18.31 10.30
N GLU A 50 -0.10 18.16 9.38
CA GLU A 50 0.44 19.22 8.56
C GLU A 50 0.42 18.83 7.08
N ASN A 51 -0.77 18.92 6.48
CA ASN A 51 -1.01 18.62 5.06
C ASN A 51 -1.07 19.88 4.16
N SER A 52 -0.80 21.08 4.68
CA SER A 52 -0.92 22.33 3.91
C SER A 52 -0.03 22.32 2.65
N TRP A 53 1.24 21.96 2.82
CA TRP A 53 2.18 21.82 1.71
C TRP A 53 1.72 20.78 0.68
N PHE A 54 1.11 19.68 1.14
CA PHE A 54 0.60 18.62 0.28
C PHE A 54 -0.61 19.12 -0.53
N ARG A 55 -1.49 19.91 0.09
CA ARG A 55 -2.62 20.58 -0.58
C ARG A 55 -2.16 21.58 -1.63
N VAL A 56 -1.04 22.29 -1.40
CA VAL A 56 -0.42 23.15 -2.43
C VAL A 56 0.07 22.32 -3.62
N LEU A 57 0.71 21.17 -3.38
CA LEU A 57 1.10 20.26 -4.46
C LEU A 57 -0.10 19.71 -5.22
N GLU A 58 -1.16 19.34 -4.52
CA GLU A 58 -2.40 18.87 -5.14
C GLU A 58 -3.06 19.95 -5.99
N ALA A 59 -3.16 21.18 -5.48
CA ALA A 59 -3.72 22.30 -6.23
C ALA A 59 -2.86 22.62 -7.48
N GLY A 60 -1.53 22.61 -7.33
CA GLY A 60 -0.59 22.86 -8.42
C GLY A 60 -0.65 21.81 -9.53
N THR A 61 -0.82 20.54 -9.17
CA THR A 61 -0.93 19.43 -10.14
C THR A 61 -2.32 19.30 -10.74
N ALA A 62 -3.37 19.65 -9.99
CA ALA A 62 -4.74 19.61 -10.48
C ALA A 62 -5.07 20.77 -11.44
N ALA A 63 -4.50 21.94 -11.20
CA ALA A 63 -4.76 23.14 -12.00
C ALA A 63 -4.63 22.95 -13.53
N PRO A 64 -3.55 22.36 -14.08
CA PRO A 64 -3.47 22.12 -15.52
C PRO A 64 -4.53 21.12 -16.01
N LEU A 65 -4.88 20.11 -15.20
CA LEU A 65 -5.93 19.13 -15.55
C LEU A 65 -7.30 19.80 -15.60
N VAL A 66 -7.61 20.66 -14.63
CA VAL A 66 -8.84 21.44 -14.61
C VAL A 66 -8.88 22.39 -15.80
N GLY A 67 -7.79 23.12 -16.08
CA GLY A 67 -7.69 24.05 -17.20
C GLY A 67 -7.89 23.36 -18.55
N PHE A 68 -7.29 22.19 -18.72
CA PHE A 68 -7.53 21.34 -19.89
C PHE A 68 -8.99 20.92 -20.00
N SER A 69 -9.60 20.43 -18.91
CA SER A 69 -11.00 19.94 -18.92
C SER A 69 -12.05 21.03 -19.13
N THR A 70 -11.74 22.27 -18.74
CA THR A 70 -12.67 23.41 -18.82
C THR A 70 -12.40 24.33 -20.00
N SER A 71 -11.28 24.14 -20.70
CA SER A 71 -10.76 25.09 -21.71
C SER A 71 -10.67 26.53 -21.18
N SER A 72 -10.41 26.67 -19.88
CA SER A 72 -10.46 27.94 -19.16
C SER A 72 -9.06 28.38 -18.69
N THR A 73 -8.89 29.68 -18.46
CA THR A 73 -7.69 30.23 -17.84
C THR A 73 -7.69 29.85 -16.35
N VAL A 74 -6.64 29.13 -15.95
CA VAL A 74 -6.46 28.67 -14.57
C VAL A 74 -5.23 29.32 -13.95
N SER A 75 -5.38 29.80 -12.72
CA SER A 75 -4.25 30.25 -11.90
C SER A 75 -4.33 29.64 -10.51
N VAL A 76 -3.18 29.22 -9.99
CA VAL A 76 -3.04 28.80 -8.61
C VAL A 76 -2.39 29.94 -7.86
N ARG A 77 -3.03 30.43 -6.80
CA ARG A 77 -2.39 31.42 -5.94
C ARG A 77 -1.49 30.71 -4.93
N PRO A 78 -0.16 30.95 -4.95
CA PRO A 78 0.75 30.35 -3.98
C PRO A 78 0.30 30.64 -2.55
N GLY A 79 0.31 29.62 -1.68
CA GLY A 79 0.00 29.76 -0.26
C GLY A 79 -1.49 29.81 0.11
N THR A 80 -2.41 29.66 -0.84
CA THR A 80 -3.88 29.67 -0.54
C THR A 80 -4.62 28.40 -0.95
N GLU A 81 -3.91 27.39 -1.47
CA GLU A 81 -4.47 26.07 -1.84
C GLU A 81 -5.72 26.20 -2.76
N THR A 82 -5.83 27.33 -3.46
CA THR A 82 -7.03 27.73 -4.20
C THR A 82 -6.71 27.83 -5.68
N ILE A 83 -7.52 27.12 -6.47
CA ILE A 83 -7.48 27.10 -7.93
C ILE A 83 -8.53 28.09 -8.43
N PHE A 84 -8.12 29.13 -9.15
CA PHE A 84 -9.03 30.09 -9.77
C PHE A 84 -9.30 29.69 -11.22
N LEU A 85 -10.57 29.67 -11.60
CA LEU A 85 -11.10 29.29 -12.91
C LEU A 85 -11.80 30.49 -13.55
N GLY A 86 -11.74 30.59 -14.88
CA GLY A 86 -12.48 31.60 -15.61
C GLY A 86 -11.95 33.02 -15.42
N LEU A 87 -10.63 33.18 -15.20
CA LEU A 87 -10.03 34.50 -15.07
C LEU A 87 -10.31 35.33 -16.33
N TYR A 88 -10.63 36.62 -16.11
CA TYR A 88 -11.04 37.56 -17.17
C TYR A 88 -12.40 37.26 -17.81
N THR A 89 -13.21 36.38 -17.21
CA THR A 89 -14.60 36.16 -17.60
C THR A 89 -15.54 36.61 -16.47
N PRO A 90 -16.84 36.88 -16.74
CA PRO A 90 -17.81 37.18 -15.69
C PRO A 90 -18.13 35.98 -14.78
N ARG A 91 -17.54 34.80 -15.02
CA ARG A 91 -17.76 33.56 -14.26
C ARG A 91 -16.47 33.08 -13.60
N VAL A 92 -15.92 33.90 -12.70
CA VAL A 92 -14.76 33.52 -11.88
C VAL A 92 -15.20 32.59 -10.76
N PHE A 93 -14.56 31.43 -10.65
CA PHE A 93 -14.75 30.50 -9.54
C PHE A 93 -13.43 30.22 -8.82
N GLY A 94 -13.46 30.25 -7.49
CA GLY A 94 -12.34 29.84 -6.65
C GLY A 94 -12.63 28.49 -6.02
N LEU A 95 -11.78 27.50 -6.28
CA LEU A 95 -11.85 26.18 -5.68
C LEU A 95 -10.73 26.01 -4.65
N THR A 96 -11.06 26.15 -3.37
CA THR A 96 -10.11 25.90 -2.28
C THR A 96 -10.07 24.41 -1.97
N VAL A 97 -8.89 23.80 -2.09
CA VAL A 97 -8.66 22.40 -1.73
C VAL A 97 -8.61 22.31 -0.22
N THR A 98 -9.65 21.82 0.44
CA THR A 98 -9.76 21.70 1.90
C THR A 98 -9.17 20.38 2.45
N PRO A 99 -8.96 20.25 3.77
CA PRO A 99 -8.45 19.01 4.38
C PRO A 99 -9.30 17.76 4.12
N GLU A 100 -10.60 17.91 3.90
CA GLU A 100 -11.49 16.81 3.50
C GLU A 100 -11.35 16.40 2.03
N CYS A 101 -10.72 17.24 1.21
CA CYS A 101 -10.49 17.00 -0.22
C CYS A 101 -9.09 16.51 -0.56
N THR A 102 -8.21 16.34 0.43
CA THR A 102 -6.82 15.95 0.18
C THR A 102 -6.63 14.43 0.24
N ALA A 103 -5.73 13.92 -0.62
CA ALA A 103 -5.23 12.56 -0.51
C ALA A 103 -4.32 12.35 0.72
N ALA A 104 -3.91 13.42 1.41
CA ALA A 104 -3.00 13.34 2.56
C ALA A 104 -3.55 12.44 3.67
N LEU A 105 -4.84 12.54 4.00
CA LEU A 105 -5.46 11.73 5.07
C LEU A 105 -5.49 10.22 4.75
N PRO A 106 -6.00 9.76 3.59
CA PRO A 106 -5.93 8.34 3.25
C PRO A 106 -4.49 7.83 3.08
N ILE A 107 -3.57 8.66 2.57
CA ILE A 107 -2.13 8.31 2.52
C ILE A 107 -1.55 8.17 3.92
N ALA A 108 -1.90 9.06 4.85
CA ALA A 108 -1.47 8.98 6.25
C ALA A 108 -1.96 7.69 6.93
N ALA A 109 -3.23 7.32 6.73
CA ALA A 109 -3.77 6.06 7.22
C ALA A 109 -3.05 4.83 6.62
N LEU A 110 -2.73 4.88 5.32
CA LEU A 110 -1.98 3.83 4.64
C LEU A 110 -0.53 3.72 5.13
N LEU A 111 0.14 4.85 5.40
CA LEU A 111 1.46 4.89 6.03
C LEU A 111 1.44 4.25 7.41
N ALA A 112 0.41 4.54 8.21
CA ALA A 112 0.22 3.93 9.51
C ALA A 112 0.05 2.40 9.42
N LEU A 113 -0.80 1.94 8.48
CA LEU A 113 -0.99 0.52 8.20
C LEU A 113 0.33 -0.15 7.76
N ALA A 114 1.10 0.47 6.89
CA ALA A 114 2.40 -0.04 6.44
C ALA A 114 3.43 -0.12 7.57
N GLY A 115 3.43 0.87 8.48
CA GLY A 115 4.25 0.86 9.70
C GLY A 115 3.92 -0.34 10.59
N VAL A 116 2.63 -0.52 10.92
CA VAL A 116 2.16 -1.66 11.73
C VAL A 116 2.52 -2.99 11.07
N LEU A 117 2.28 -3.15 9.76
CA LEU A 117 2.64 -4.37 9.03
C LEU A 117 4.15 -4.65 9.04
N THR A 118 4.97 -3.61 9.01
CA THR A 118 6.44 -3.74 9.09
C THR A 118 6.87 -4.35 10.42
N LEU A 119 6.21 -4.03 11.53
CA LEU A 119 6.48 -4.59 12.86
C LEU A 119 6.12 -6.08 12.97
N THR A 120 5.05 -6.52 12.30
CA THR A 120 4.65 -7.95 12.32
C THR A 120 5.72 -8.86 11.72
N GLY A 121 6.54 -8.31 10.82
CA GLY A 121 7.58 -9.03 10.11
C GLY A 121 7.09 -10.11 9.14
N ARG A 122 5.77 -10.23 8.95
CA ARG A 122 5.10 -11.25 8.12
C ARG A 122 5.39 -11.07 6.63
N PHE A 123 5.64 -9.84 6.18
CA PHE A 123 5.90 -9.51 4.79
C PHE A 123 7.33 -8.97 4.59
N PRO A 124 7.98 -9.24 3.44
CA PRO A 124 9.28 -8.66 3.13
C PRO A 124 9.17 -7.15 2.96
N LEU A 125 10.10 -6.39 3.55
CA LEU A 125 10.04 -4.93 3.60
C LEU A 125 9.95 -4.30 2.20
N ALA A 126 10.69 -4.82 1.22
CA ALA A 126 10.66 -4.34 -0.15
C ALA A 126 9.25 -4.40 -0.77
N ARG A 127 8.44 -5.42 -0.45
CA ARG A 127 7.05 -5.50 -0.94
C ARG A 127 6.12 -4.54 -0.23
N ILE A 128 6.33 -4.29 1.06
CA ILE A 128 5.59 -3.26 1.81
C ILE A 128 5.87 -1.90 1.17
N LEU A 129 7.13 -1.55 0.95
CA LEU A 129 7.50 -0.25 0.39
C LEU A 129 7.03 -0.08 -1.06
N PHE A 130 7.17 -1.12 -1.91
CA PHE A 130 6.68 -1.07 -3.28
C PHE A 130 5.15 -0.99 -3.35
N GLY A 131 4.45 -1.78 -2.52
CA GLY A 131 3.00 -1.71 -2.42
C GLY A 131 2.53 -0.35 -1.92
N LEU A 132 3.20 0.20 -0.91
CA LEU A 132 2.91 1.52 -0.36
C LEU A 132 3.05 2.57 -1.46
N LEU A 133 4.18 2.59 -2.18
CA LEU A 133 4.40 3.51 -3.30
C LEU A 133 3.31 3.40 -4.38
N ALA A 134 2.93 2.17 -4.77
CA ALA A 134 1.88 1.95 -5.75
C ALA A 134 0.52 2.48 -5.27
N ALA A 135 0.15 2.17 -4.02
CA ALA A 135 -1.13 2.57 -3.45
C ALA A 135 -1.19 4.09 -3.17
N THR A 136 -0.13 4.72 -2.66
CA THR A 136 -0.09 6.18 -2.49
C THR A 136 -0.19 6.90 -3.83
N SER A 137 0.46 6.39 -4.87
CA SER A 137 0.36 6.94 -6.24
C SER A 137 -1.07 6.82 -6.79
N GLY A 138 -1.71 5.68 -6.57
CA GLY A 138 -3.11 5.46 -6.95
C GLY A 138 -4.08 6.39 -6.21
N ILE A 139 -3.94 6.53 -4.89
CA ILE A 139 -4.76 7.45 -4.09
C ILE A 139 -4.58 8.90 -4.57
N PHE A 140 -3.34 9.32 -4.80
CA PHE A 140 -3.05 10.64 -5.34
C PHE A 140 -3.72 10.86 -6.71
N ALA A 141 -3.59 9.91 -7.64
CA ALA A 141 -4.21 10.00 -8.96
C ALA A 141 -5.75 10.07 -8.89
N VAL A 142 -6.38 9.26 -8.02
CA VAL A 142 -7.83 9.32 -7.78
C VAL A 142 -8.24 10.68 -7.24
N ASN A 143 -7.45 11.27 -6.35
CA ASN A 143 -7.75 12.59 -5.84
C ASN A 143 -7.58 13.70 -6.90
N GLN A 144 -6.57 13.62 -7.74
CA GLN A 144 -6.40 14.52 -8.89
C GLN A 144 -7.60 14.47 -9.84
N PHE A 145 -8.08 13.26 -10.12
CA PHE A 145 -9.30 13.07 -10.89
C PHE A 145 -10.52 13.69 -10.21
N ARG A 146 -10.67 13.50 -8.88
CA ARG A 146 -11.76 14.11 -8.11
C ARG A 146 -11.72 15.64 -8.16
N ILE A 147 -10.58 16.28 -7.91
CA ILE A 147 -10.45 17.74 -7.97
C ILE A 147 -10.79 18.24 -9.38
N THR A 148 -10.30 17.57 -10.42
CA THR A 148 -10.57 17.90 -11.82
C THR A 148 -12.06 17.83 -12.13
N MET A 149 -12.72 16.74 -11.74
CA MET A 149 -14.16 16.55 -11.93
C MET A 149 -14.99 17.62 -11.20
N ILE A 150 -14.62 17.98 -9.96
CA ILE A 150 -15.29 19.04 -9.21
C ILE A 150 -15.11 20.39 -9.90
N GLY A 151 -13.89 20.72 -10.34
CA GLY A 151 -13.61 21.96 -11.07
C GLY A 151 -14.41 22.06 -12.36
N TRP A 152 -14.48 20.96 -13.13
CA TRP A 152 -15.29 20.87 -14.34
C TRP A 152 -16.79 21.03 -14.07
N ALA A 153 -17.32 20.35 -13.06
CA ALA A 153 -18.73 20.44 -12.68
C ALA A 153 -19.10 21.85 -12.17
N ALA A 154 -18.22 22.47 -11.39
CA ALA A 154 -18.39 23.84 -10.92
C ALA A 154 -18.38 24.84 -12.09
N HIS A 155 -17.50 24.65 -13.07
CA HIS A 155 -17.46 25.49 -14.27
C HIS A 155 -18.72 25.35 -15.13
N THR A 156 -19.25 24.12 -15.26
CA THR A 156 -20.37 23.82 -16.16
C THR A 156 -21.73 24.14 -15.54
N TRP A 157 -21.95 23.80 -14.28
CA TRP A 157 -23.25 23.91 -13.59
C TRP A 157 -23.21 24.82 -12.36
N GLY A 158 -22.12 25.55 -12.13
CA GLY A 158 -21.99 26.48 -11.00
C GLY A 158 -22.04 25.78 -9.64
N ALA A 159 -22.62 26.46 -8.64
CA ALA A 159 -22.68 25.98 -7.26
C ALA A 159 -23.43 24.64 -7.10
N ALA A 160 -24.48 24.40 -7.90
CA ALA A 160 -25.21 23.13 -7.88
C ALA A 160 -24.33 21.97 -8.38
N GLY A 161 -23.58 22.19 -9.46
CA GLY A 161 -22.60 21.22 -9.97
C GLY A 161 -21.52 20.91 -8.97
N TYR A 162 -20.97 21.94 -8.32
CA TYR A 162 -20.01 21.79 -7.24
C TYR A 162 -20.57 20.92 -6.11
N GLY A 163 -21.76 21.23 -5.60
CA GLY A 163 -22.36 20.49 -4.48
C GLY A 163 -22.56 19.00 -4.80
N TRP A 164 -23.08 18.69 -5.98
CA TRP A 164 -23.32 17.31 -6.39
C TRP A 164 -22.02 16.53 -6.65
N ALA A 165 -21.08 17.13 -7.37
CA ALA A 165 -19.79 16.53 -7.69
C ALA A 165 -18.92 16.35 -6.45
N HIS A 166 -18.92 17.31 -5.52
CA HIS A 166 -18.13 17.25 -4.29
C HIS A 166 -18.70 16.24 -3.30
N ALA A 167 -19.99 16.30 -3.00
CA ALA A 167 -20.59 15.51 -1.93
C ALA A 167 -20.92 14.06 -2.34
N THR A 168 -21.45 13.86 -3.55
CA THR A 168 -21.95 12.54 -3.97
C THR A 168 -20.93 11.80 -4.80
N VAL A 169 -20.62 12.30 -5.99
CA VAL A 169 -19.75 11.59 -6.93
C VAL A 169 -18.31 11.52 -6.41
N GLY A 170 -17.80 12.63 -5.89
CA GLY A 170 -16.45 12.72 -5.35
C GLY A 170 -16.22 11.74 -4.19
N SER A 171 -17.21 11.59 -3.30
CA SER A 171 -17.14 10.63 -2.19
C SER A 171 -17.12 9.18 -2.69
N LEU A 172 -17.97 8.83 -3.66
CA LEU A 172 -17.99 7.48 -4.25
C LEU A 172 -16.67 7.15 -4.95
N VAL A 173 -16.12 8.09 -5.71
CA VAL A 173 -14.83 7.95 -6.41
C VAL A 173 -13.69 7.72 -5.41
N VAL A 174 -13.62 8.51 -4.34
CA VAL A 174 -12.58 8.35 -3.31
C VAL A 174 -12.73 7.03 -2.58
N LEU A 175 -13.95 6.66 -2.17
CA LEU A 175 -14.20 5.40 -1.48
C LEU A 175 -13.76 4.20 -2.33
N ALA A 176 -14.16 4.17 -3.60
CA ALA A 176 -13.78 3.11 -4.53
C ALA A 176 -12.27 3.09 -4.78
N GLY A 177 -11.66 4.25 -5.02
CA GLY A 177 -10.23 4.37 -5.30
C GLY A 177 -9.34 3.99 -4.12
N VAL A 178 -9.67 4.46 -2.92
CA VAL A 178 -8.94 4.09 -1.69
C VAL A 178 -9.11 2.60 -1.40
N SER A 179 -10.32 2.04 -1.57
CA SER A 179 -10.55 0.61 -1.40
C SER A 179 -9.70 -0.22 -2.38
N ALA A 180 -9.68 0.18 -3.66
CA ALA A 180 -8.85 -0.47 -4.68
C ALA A 180 -7.35 -0.36 -4.36
N ALA A 181 -6.89 0.80 -3.89
CA ALA A 181 -5.50 1.01 -3.50
C ALA A 181 -5.08 0.14 -2.30
N ILE A 182 -5.95 0.00 -1.29
CA ILE A 182 -5.70 -0.88 -0.13
C ILE A 182 -5.66 -2.35 -0.59
N VAL A 183 -6.59 -2.78 -1.44
CA VAL A 183 -6.59 -4.14 -1.98
C VAL A 183 -5.30 -4.39 -2.77
N ALA A 184 -4.89 -3.46 -3.63
CA ALA A 184 -3.64 -3.56 -4.39
C ALA A 184 -2.41 -3.62 -3.45
N PHE A 185 -2.36 -2.77 -2.43
CA PHE A 185 -1.29 -2.78 -1.42
C PHE A 185 -1.17 -4.15 -0.74
N LEU A 186 -2.29 -4.70 -0.24
CA LEU A 186 -2.32 -5.99 0.43
C LEU A 186 -1.98 -7.14 -0.53
N ALA A 187 -2.46 -7.08 -1.78
CA ALA A 187 -2.15 -8.07 -2.81
C ALA A 187 -0.65 -8.07 -3.17
N ILE A 188 -0.03 -6.90 -3.29
CA ILE A 188 1.42 -6.76 -3.54
C ILE A 188 2.22 -7.31 -2.35
N CYS A 189 1.80 -7.00 -1.12
CA CYS A 189 2.44 -7.54 0.09
C CYS A 189 2.33 -9.07 0.13
N GLY A 190 1.14 -9.62 -0.14
CA GLY A 190 0.80 -11.04 -0.03
C GLY A 190 1.14 -11.92 -1.23
N GLY A 191 1.46 -11.36 -2.40
CA GLY A 191 1.54 -12.06 -3.70
C GLY A 191 2.51 -13.24 -3.81
N GLY A 192 3.34 -13.52 -2.79
CA GLY A 192 4.11 -14.75 -2.70
C GLY A 192 3.28 -15.99 -2.33
N ALA A 193 2.24 -15.81 -1.52
CA ALA A 193 1.39 -16.91 -1.07
C ALA A 193 0.43 -17.39 -2.17
N PHE A 194 -0.20 -16.46 -2.90
CA PHE A 194 -1.11 -16.79 -4.00
C PHE A 194 -0.42 -17.54 -5.16
N ARG A 195 0.86 -17.24 -5.44
CA ARG A 195 1.64 -17.94 -6.47
C ARG A 195 1.96 -19.40 -6.10
N SER A 196 2.18 -19.71 -4.81
CA SER A 196 2.46 -21.10 -4.41
C SER A 196 1.20 -21.95 -4.43
N THR A 197 0.06 -21.43 -3.98
CA THR A 197 -1.24 -22.15 -4.04
C THR A 197 -1.67 -22.41 -5.48
N ARG A 198 -1.50 -21.44 -6.39
CA ARG A 198 -1.81 -21.62 -7.82
C ARG A 198 -0.90 -22.64 -8.52
N ARG A 199 0.35 -22.78 -8.06
CA ARG A 199 1.29 -23.81 -8.54
C ARG A 199 0.96 -25.20 -8.01
N ALA A 200 0.55 -25.30 -6.74
CA ALA A 200 0.09 -26.55 -6.13
C ALA A 200 -1.20 -27.09 -6.78
N LEU A 201 -2.05 -26.19 -7.30
CA LEU A 201 -3.30 -26.55 -7.99
C LEU A 201 -3.13 -26.80 -9.50
N ASN A 202 -1.92 -26.69 -10.06
CA ASN A 202 -1.68 -26.97 -11.48
C ASN A 202 -1.00 -28.35 -11.66
N PRO A 203 -1.78 -29.43 -11.95
CA PRO A 203 -1.27 -30.80 -12.03
C PRO A 203 -0.34 -31.07 -13.22
N SER A 204 -0.21 -30.13 -14.16
CA SER A 204 0.70 -30.23 -15.30
C SER A 204 2.14 -29.82 -15.00
N THR A 205 2.45 -29.39 -13.77
CA THR A 205 3.82 -29.07 -13.37
C THR A 205 4.59 -30.39 -13.17
N PRO A 206 5.65 -30.67 -13.95
CA PRO A 206 6.45 -31.88 -13.74
C PRO A 206 6.99 -31.89 -12.32
N ALA A 207 6.92 -33.04 -11.65
CA ALA A 207 7.51 -33.21 -10.33
C ALA A 207 8.99 -32.79 -10.38
N PRO A 208 9.52 -32.14 -9.33
CA PRO A 208 10.95 -31.88 -9.26
C PRO A 208 11.69 -33.22 -9.41
N PRO A 209 12.80 -33.26 -10.19
CA PRO A 209 13.58 -34.47 -10.34
C PRO A 209 13.97 -34.96 -8.94
N ALA A 210 13.76 -36.26 -8.68
CA ALA A 210 14.10 -36.87 -7.41
C ALA A 210 15.57 -36.57 -7.09
N ASP A 211 15.83 -36.12 -5.85
CA ASP A 211 17.20 -35.89 -5.41
C ASP A 211 18.00 -37.18 -5.62
N PRO A 212 19.21 -37.10 -6.19
CA PRO A 212 20.05 -38.27 -6.36
C PRO A 212 20.32 -38.89 -4.98
N PRO A 213 20.31 -40.23 -4.85
CA PRO A 213 20.50 -40.89 -3.57
C PRO A 213 21.80 -40.42 -2.93
N ASP A 214 21.72 -40.00 -1.66
CA ASP A 214 22.86 -39.68 -0.81
C ASP A 214 23.85 -40.85 -0.86
N GLY A 215 24.94 -40.69 -1.61
CA GLY A 215 25.97 -41.73 -1.77
C GLY A 215 26.46 -41.98 -3.19
N ALA A 216 25.96 -41.30 -4.22
CA ALA A 216 26.52 -41.44 -5.57
C ALA A 216 28.02 -41.03 -5.58
N PRO A 217 28.95 -41.95 -5.94
CA PRO A 217 30.38 -41.67 -5.92
C PRO A 217 30.71 -40.56 -6.92
N LYS A 218 31.36 -39.49 -6.43
CA LYS A 218 31.94 -38.46 -7.29
C LYS A 218 33.11 -39.08 -8.06
N GLY A 219 32.87 -39.43 -9.32
CA GLY A 219 33.90 -39.90 -10.24
C GLY A 219 35.04 -38.90 -10.34
N ARG A 220 36.28 -39.41 -10.26
CA ARG A 220 37.54 -38.68 -10.43
C ARG A 220 37.81 -38.42 -11.91
#